data_AF-A0A1S0TEY4-F1
#
_entry.id   AF-A0A1S0TEY4-F1
#
_cell.length_a   1.000
_cell.length_b   1.000
_cell.length_c   1.000
_cell.angle_alpha   90.00
_cell.angle_beta   90.00
_cell.angle_gamma   90.00
#
_symmetry.space_group_name_H-M   'P 1'
#
loop_
_entity.id
_entity.type
_entity.pdbx_description
1 polymer ?
#
loop_
_entity_poly.entity_id
_entity_poly.type
_entity_poly.pdbx_seq_one_letter_code
_entity_poly.pdbx_strand_id
1 'polypeptide(L)'
;MSLREEQPEDRVKSVGYIMDHLESAVVDSEGIILPRGERGEVLVRGYSVMKYYWDNELQTKEEITADRWYHSGDIGVMHENGSLSIVGRKKDMIVRGGENIYPLEIEQYLFRHPKIEDVQ
;
A
#
# COMPACT_ATOMS: atom_id res chain seq x y z
N MET A 1 9.09 -7.10 -6.41
CA MET A 1 10.10 -8.19 -6.54
C MET A 1 11.32 -7.84 -5.71
N SER A 2 11.88 -8.74 -4.89
CA SER A 2 13.10 -8.45 -4.12
C SER A 2 14.36 -8.77 -4.92
N LEU A 3 15.44 -8.03 -4.66
CA LEU A 3 16.74 -8.26 -5.29
C LEU A 3 17.53 -9.27 -4.44
N ARG A 4 18.30 -10.14 -5.09
CA ARG A 4 19.07 -11.19 -4.39
C ARG A 4 20.17 -10.63 -3.49
N GLU A 5 20.65 -9.44 -3.80
CA GLU A 5 21.74 -8.76 -3.11
C GLU A 5 21.27 -8.00 -1.85
N GLU A 6 19.95 -7.83 -1.66
CA GLU A 6 19.39 -7.22 -0.47
C GLU A 6 19.56 -8.10 0.76
N GLN A 7 19.73 -7.46 1.93
CA GLN A 7 19.76 -8.16 3.20
C GLN A 7 18.44 -8.92 3.41
N PRO A 8 18.47 -10.13 4.00
CA PRO A 8 17.25 -10.92 4.20
C PRO A 8 16.13 -10.17 4.92
N GLU A 9 16.49 -9.33 5.88
CA GLU A 9 15.54 -8.54 6.67
C GLU A 9 14.75 -7.53 5.82
N ASP A 10 15.42 -6.86 4.87
CA ASP A 10 14.79 -5.88 3.98
C ASP A 10 13.86 -6.56 2.97
N ARG A 11 14.23 -7.78 2.56
CA ARG A 11 13.43 -8.61 1.65
C ARG A 11 12.16 -9.16 2.32
N VAL A 12 12.18 -9.34 3.63
CA VAL A 12 11.03 -9.82 4.41
C VAL A 12 10.09 -8.68 4.77
N LYS A 13 10.62 -7.48 5.03
CA LYS A 13 9.82 -6.31 5.43
C LYS A 13 9.18 -5.55 4.27
N SER A 14 9.60 -5.82 3.03
CA SER A 14 9.08 -5.16 1.83
C SER A 14 8.38 -6.15 0.91
N VAL A 15 7.49 -5.64 0.06
CA VAL A 15 6.96 -6.36 -1.11
C VAL A 15 7.89 -6.22 -2.34
N GLY A 16 9.06 -5.60 -2.12
CA GLY A 16 10.09 -5.34 -3.11
C GLY A 16 9.76 -4.17 -4.04
N TYR A 17 10.29 -4.23 -5.26
CA TYR A 17 10.21 -3.16 -6.27
C TYR A 17 9.08 -3.37 -7.27
N ILE A 18 8.66 -2.27 -7.91
CA ILE A 18 7.78 -2.28 -9.07
C ILE A 18 8.40 -3.08 -10.22
N MET A 19 7.57 -3.76 -11.01
CA MET A 19 8.04 -4.52 -12.16
C MET A 19 8.32 -3.61 -13.36
N ASP A 20 9.13 -4.12 -14.29
CA ASP A 20 9.44 -3.44 -15.55
C ASP A 20 8.16 -3.02 -16.29
N HIS A 21 8.21 -1.80 -16.85
CA HIS A 21 7.12 -1.19 -17.61
C HIS A 21 5.80 -0.98 -16.81
N LEU A 22 5.88 -1.01 -15.48
CA LEU A 22 4.83 -0.56 -14.57
C LEU A 22 5.32 0.64 -13.77
N GLU A 23 4.36 1.41 -13.26
CA GLU A 23 4.59 2.56 -12.41
C GLU A 23 3.83 2.39 -11.10
N SER A 24 4.42 2.86 -10.01
CA SER A 24 3.75 2.93 -8.71
C SER A 24 4.00 4.28 -8.05
N ALA A 25 3.01 4.80 -7.35
CA ALA A 25 3.11 6.01 -6.55
C ALA A 25 2.46 5.79 -5.17
N VAL A 26 2.90 6.56 -4.18
CA VAL A 26 2.23 6.65 -2.87
C VAL A 26 1.63 8.04 -2.77
N VAL A 27 0.34 8.13 -2.47
CA VAL A 27 -0.40 9.40 -2.46
C VAL A 27 -1.16 9.63 -1.16
N ASP A 28 -1.44 10.89 -0.85
CA ASP A 28 -2.31 11.27 0.26
C ASP A 28 -3.81 11.14 -0.07
N SER A 29 -4.67 11.60 0.84
CA SER A 29 -6.13 11.59 0.65
C SER A 29 -6.64 12.49 -0.47
N GLU A 30 -5.85 13.47 -0.91
CA GLU A 30 -6.17 14.37 -2.01
C GLU A 30 -5.61 13.87 -3.35
N GLY A 31 -4.90 12.74 -3.34
CA GLY A 31 -4.27 12.15 -4.52
C GLY A 31 -2.93 12.79 -4.89
N ILE A 32 -2.32 13.57 -4.00
CA ILE A 32 -1.01 14.18 -4.22
C ILE A 32 0.08 13.17 -3.89
N ILE A 33 1.06 13.03 -4.79
CA ILE A 33 2.21 12.14 -4.59
C ILE A 33 3.02 12.60 -3.39
N LEU A 34 3.22 11.68 -2.45
CA LEU A 34 3.97 11.92 -1.23
C LEU A 34 5.49 11.71 -1.44
N PRO A 35 6.33 12.38 -0.63
CA PRO A 35 7.75 12.08 -0.53
C PRO A 35 8.02 10.62 -0.15
N ARG A 36 9.25 10.15 -0.42
CA ARG A 36 9.70 8.83 0.03
C ARG A 36 9.70 8.77 1.57
N GLY A 37 9.37 7.61 2.11
CA GLY A 37 9.24 7.38 3.56
C GLY A 37 7.89 7.76 4.17
N GLU A 38 7.07 8.54 3.48
CA GLU A 38 5.72 8.89 3.94
C GLU A 38 4.70 7.78 3.68
N ARG A 39 3.65 7.76 4.51
CA ARG A 39 2.56 6.79 4.42
C ARG A 39 1.41 7.33 3.58
N GLY A 40 0.96 6.53 2.62
CA GLY A 40 -0.18 6.89 1.77
C GLY A 40 -0.75 5.69 1.03
N GLU A 41 -1.77 5.95 0.22
CA GLU A 41 -2.35 4.94 -0.65
C GLU A 41 -1.41 4.59 -1.80
N VAL A 42 -1.26 3.30 -2.08
CA VAL A 42 -0.47 2.83 -3.22
C VAL A 42 -1.33 2.85 -4.48
N LEU A 43 -0.86 3.60 -5.47
CA LEU A 43 -1.42 3.63 -6.82
C LEU A 43 -0.49 2.86 -7.76
N VAL A 44 -1.09 2.11 -8.70
CA VAL A 44 -0.35 1.37 -9.73
C VAL A 44 -0.89 1.72 -11.11
N ARG A 45 0.01 1.86 -12.08
CA ARG A 45 -0.33 2.08 -13.49
C ARG A 45 0.52 1.18 -14.39
N GLY A 46 -0.08 0.69 -15.46
CA GLY A 46 0.61 -0.03 -16.52
C GLY A 46 -0.21 -1.17 -17.12
N TYR A 47 0.46 -2.03 -17.88
CA TYR A 47 -0.19 -3.08 -18.66
C TYR A 47 -0.88 -4.16 -17.82
N SER A 48 -0.50 -4.30 -16.55
CA SER A 48 -1.08 -5.29 -15.61
C SER A 48 -2.39 -4.85 -14.99
N VAL A 49 -2.77 -3.57 -15.13
CA VAL A 49 -3.99 -3.02 -14.54
C VAL A 49 -5.17 -3.25 -15.49
N MET A 50 -6.30 -3.72 -14.94
CA MET A 50 -7.52 -3.95 -15.70
C MET A 50 -8.04 -2.69 -16.41
N LYS A 51 -8.90 -2.87 -17.41
CA LYS A 51 -9.48 -1.74 -18.15
C LYS A 51 -10.64 -1.08 -17.40
N TYR A 52 -11.52 -1.90 -16.83
CA TYR A 52 -12.75 -1.51 -16.14
C TYR A 52 -13.29 -2.70 -15.33
N TYR A 53 -14.20 -2.41 -14.40
CA TYR A 53 -15.05 -3.41 -13.77
C TYR A 53 -16.23 -3.76 -14.69
N TRP A 54 -16.49 -5.06 -14.85
CA TRP A 54 -17.59 -5.54 -15.69
C TRP A 54 -18.94 -5.04 -15.17
N ASP A 55 -19.74 -4.43 -16.04
CA ASP A 55 -21.08 -3.89 -15.76
C ASP A 55 -21.13 -2.89 -14.58
N ASN A 56 -19.99 -2.24 -14.27
CA ASN A 56 -19.90 -1.27 -13.17
C ASN A 56 -19.05 -0.06 -13.55
N GLU A 57 -19.65 0.87 -14.29
CA GLU A 57 -19.00 2.10 -14.72
C GLU A 57 -18.67 3.04 -13.54
N LEU A 58 -19.53 3.08 -12.52
CA LEU A 58 -19.32 3.93 -11.34
C LEU A 58 -18.07 3.51 -10.57
N GLN A 59 -17.95 2.22 -10.24
CA GLN A 59 -16.77 1.70 -9.54
C GLN A 59 -15.51 1.82 -10.40
N THR A 60 -15.63 1.68 -11.72
CA THR A 60 -14.49 1.91 -12.63
C THR A 60 -13.95 3.33 -12.52
N LYS A 61 -14.83 4.33 -12.47
CA LYS A 61 -14.42 5.75 -12.35
C LYS A 61 -13.91 6.11 -10.95
N GLU A 62 -14.38 5.40 -9.93
CA GLU A 62 -13.94 5.58 -8.55
C GLU A 62 -12.53 5.01 -8.32
N GLU A 63 -12.27 3.80 -8.83
CA GLU A 63 -11.04 3.06 -8.54
C GLU A 63 -9.95 3.27 -9.61
N ILE A 64 -10.30 3.72 -10.82
CA ILE A 64 -9.34 4.01 -11.91
C ILE A 64 -9.46 5.47 -12.32
N THR A 65 -8.39 6.22 -12.14
CA THR A 65 -8.30 7.64 -12.49
C THR A 65 -8.31 7.87 -14.01
N ALA A 66 -8.56 9.12 -14.43
CA ALA A 66 -8.54 9.50 -15.84
C ALA A 66 -7.18 9.25 -16.53
N ASP A 67 -6.09 9.36 -15.78
CA ASP A 67 -4.71 9.09 -16.23
C ASP A 67 -4.24 7.66 -15.94
N ARG A 68 -5.20 6.74 -15.71
CA ARG A 68 -5.05 5.28 -15.62
C ARG A 68 -4.31 4.76 -14.40
N TRP A 69 -4.23 5.54 -13.31
CA TRP A 69 -3.83 4.99 -12.02
C TRP A 69 -4.97 4.19 -11.42
N TYR A 70 -4.62 3.05 -10.84
CA TYR A 70 -5.53 2.22 -10.08
C TYR A 70 -5.26 2.40 -8.59
N HIS A 71 -6.30 2.73 -7.84
CA HIS A 71 -6.29 2.75 -6.38
C HIS A 71 -6.28 1.30 -5.87
N SER A 72 -5.17 0.84 -5.28
CA SER A 72 -5.12 -0.55 -4.77
C SER A 72 -5.90 -0.71 -3.47
N GLY A 73 -6.19 0.39 -2.76
CA GLY A 73 -6.75 0.39 -1.42
C GLY A 73 -5.75 -0.06 -0.33
N ASP A 74 -4.50 -0.33 -0.69
CA ASP A 74 -3.42 -0.63 0.27
C ASP A 74 -2.73 0.66 0.69
N ILE A 75 -2.39 0.73 1.98
CA ILE A 75 -1.56 1.80 2.53
C ILE A 75 -0.13 1.30 2.58
N GLY A 76 0.79 2.05 1.98
CA GLY A 76 2.19 1.68 1.86
C GLY A 76 3.15 2.82 2.15
N VAL A 77 4.40 2.43 2.32
CA VAL A 77 5.55 3.32 2.44
C VAL A 77 6.54 2.93 1.35
N MET A 78 6.87 3.90 0.51
CA MET A 78 7.87 3.74 -0.53
C MET A 78 9.20 4.29 -0.02
N HIS A 79 10.18 3.39 0.14
CA HIS A 79 11.50 3.69 0.69
C HIS A 79 12.38 4.42 -0.32
N GLU A 80 13.46 5.03 0.18
CA GLU A 80 14.46 5.77 -0.62
C GLU A 80 15.07 4.94 -1.75
N ASN A 81 15.29 3.65 -1.52
CA ASN A 81 15.83 2.74 -2.52
C ASN A 81 14.81 2.38 -3.62
N GLY A 82 13.53 2.75 -3.46
CA GLY A 82 12.44 2.42 -4.38
C GLY A 82 11.64 1.17 -4.02
N SER A 83 12.00 0.47 -2.94
CA SER A 83 11.22 -0.68 -2.46
C SER A 83 9.95 -0.19 -1.76
N LEU A 84 8.91 -1.02 -1.77
CA LEU A 84 7.61 -0.71 -1.18
C LEU A 84 7.33 -1.66 -0.01
N SER A 85 6.80 -1.13 1.10
CA SER A 85 6.24 -1.91 2.20
C SER A 85 4.76 -1.60 2.33
N ILE A 86 3.92 -2.63 2.52
CA ILE A 86 2.50 -2.46 2.83
C ILE A 86 2.36 -2.42 4.36
N VAL A 87 1.71 -1.36 4.86
CA VAL A 87 1.55 -1.10 6.30
C VAL A 87 0.09 -1.11 6.75
N GLY A 88 -0.85 -1.29 5.82
CA GLY A 88 -2.25 -1.44 6.15
C GLY A 88 -3.16 -1.39 4.94
N ARG A 89 -4.46 -1.30 5.20
CA ARG A 89 -5.53 -1.18 4.22
C ARG A 89 -6.32 0.08 4.48
N LYS A 90 -6.64 0.83 3.43
CA LYS A 90 -7.40 2.09 3.51
C LYS A 90 -8.79 1.88 4.12
N LYS A 91 -9.45 0.76 3.78
CA LYS A 91 -10.79 0.42 4.27
C LYS A 91 -10.81 -0.09 5.72
N ASP A 92 -9.67 -0.55 6.23
CA ASP A 92 -9.55 -1.09 7.59
C ASP A 92 -8.99 -0.03 8.57
N MET A 93 -8.63 1.15 8.08
CA MET A 93 -8.11 2.25 8.88
C MET A 93 -9.16 2.77 9.87
N ILE A 94 -8.78 2.85 11.15
CA ILE A 94 -9.64 3.36 12.21
C ILE A 94 -9.31 4.84 12.44
N VAL A 95 -10.31 5.71 12.31
CA VAL A 95 -10.16 7.14 12.63
C VAL A 95 -10.70 7.42 14.02
N ARG A 96 -9.85 7.86 14.95
CA ARG A 96 -10.26 8.17 16.33
C ARG A 96 -9.60 9.48 16.80
N GLY A 97 -10.44 10.46 17.16
CA GLY A 97 -9.95 11.75 17.67
C GLY A 97 -9.19 12.60 16.64
N GLY A 98 -9.38 12.33 15.34
CA GLY A 98 -8.64 12.99 14.26
C GLY A 98 -7.36 12.28 13.83
N GLU A 99 -6.98 11.19 14.52
CA GLU A 99 -5.79 10.41 14.20
C GLU A 99 -6.14 9.12 13.43
N ASN A 100 -5.27 8.76 12.49
CA ASN A 100 -5.37 7.53 11.70
C ASN A 100 -4.65 6.38 12.42
N ILE A 101 -5.39 5.35 12.80
CA ILE A 101 -4.90 4.17 13.52
C ILE A 101 -5.00 2.95 12.59
N TYR A 102 -3.87 2.29 12.36
CA TYR A 102 -3.79 1.13 11.47
C TYR A 102 -3.87 -0.18 12.28
N PRO A 103 -4.80 -1.10 11.96
CA PRO A 103 -4.93 -2.37 12.68
C PRO A 103 -3.61 -3.15 12.76
N LEU A 104 -2.82 -3.18 11.68
CA LEU A 104 -1.52 -3.86 11.65
C LEU A 104 -0.56 -3.37 12.76
N GLU A 105 -0.57 -2.09 13.10
CA GLU A 105 0.27 -1.56 14.19
C GLU A 105 -0.19 -2.08 15.56
N ILE A 106 -1.51 -2.19 15.75
CA ILE A 106 -2.11 -2.76 16.95
C ILE A 106 -1.76 -4.25 17.04
N GLU A 107 -1.93 -4.99 15.94
CA GLU A 107 -1.60 -6.42 15.85
C GLU A 107 -0.13 -6.66 16.18
N GLN A 108 0.80 -5.94 15.52
CA GLN A 108 2.24 -6.04 15.78
C GLN A 108 2.61 -5.70 17.23
N TYR A 109 1.87 -4.80 17.88
CA TYR A 109 2.07 -4.51 19.29
C TYR A 109 1.55 -5.66 20.17
N LEU A 110 0.35 -6.18 19.89
CA LEU A 110 -0.26 -7.29 20.62
C LEU A 110 0.57 -8.58 20.52
N PHE A 111 1.19 -8.86 19.37
CA PHE A 111 2.11 -9.99 19.18
C PHE A 111 3.32 -9.98 20.13
N ARG A 112 3.67 -8.84 20.72
CA ARG A 112 4.75 -8.77 21.73
C ARG A 112 4.33 -9.34 23.08
N HIS A 113 3.04 -9.58 23.31
CA HIS A 113 2.52 -10.05 24.58
C HIS A 113 2.62 -11.59 24.68
N PRO A 114 3.30 -12.15 25.71
CA PRO A 114 3.64 -13.58 25.78
C PRO A 114 2.45 -14.54 25.92
N LYS A 115 1.24 -14.02 26.17
CA LYS A 115 -0.01 -14.81 26.24
C LYS A 115 -0.84 -14.76 24.96
N ILE A 116 -0.37 -14.04 23.93
CA ILE A 116 -1.07 -13.91 22.66
C ILE A 116 -0.31 -14.76 21.66
N GLU A 117 -0.95 -15.82 21.18
CA GLU A 117 -0.39 -16.73 20.18
C GLU A 117 -0.61 -16.20 18.75
N ASP A 118 -1.77 -15.60 18.49
CA ASP A 118 -2.16 -15.09 17.18
C ASP A 118 -3.08 -13.85 17.27
N VAL A 119 -3.04 -12.98 16.25
CA VAL A 119 -3.88 -11.78 16.09
C VAL A 119 -4.11 -11.54 14.60
N GLN A 120 -5.37 -11.29 14.21
CA GLN A 120 -5.80 -11.01 12.83
C GLN A 120 -6.90 -9.93 12.83
#